data_AF-A0A2G2QCP8-F1
#
_entry.id   AF-A0A2G2QCP8-F1
#
_cell.length_a   1.000
_cell.length_b   1.000
_cell.length_c   1.000
_cell.angle_alpha   90.00
_cell.angle_beta   90.00
_cell.angle_gamma   90.00
#
_symmetry.space_group_name_H-M   'P 1'
#
loop_
_entity.id
_entity.type
_entity.pdbx_description
1 polymer ?
#
loop_
_entity_poly.entity_id
_entity_poly.type
_entity_poly.pdbx_seq_one_letter_code
_entity_poly.pdbx_strand_id
1 'polypeptide(L)' 'MVRVLKNIYINAGFEDASSHSGRRSLLTKLADEGVSAFHIQEIAGHASVLTTQRYIDHNPIVIANILKNV' A
#
# COMPACT_ATOMS: atom_id res chain seq x y z
N MET A 1 -3.44 -13.18 15.91
CA MET A 1 -2.25 -12.72 15.16
C MET A 1 -1.98 -11.21 15.27
N VAL A 2 -2.40 -10.53 16.36
CA VAL A 2 -2.35 -9.05 16.45
C VAL A 2 -1.19 -8.54 17.33
N ARG A 3 -0.63 -9.38 18.23
CA ARG A 3 0.39 -8.95 19.20
C ARG A 3 1.82 -8.84 18.64
N VAL A 4 2.23 -9.75 17.76
CA VAL A 4 3.64 -9.80 17.29
C VAL A 4 4.00 -8.57 16.44
N LEU A 5 3.24 -8.32 15.37
CA LEU A 5 3.48 -7.16 14.51
C LEU A 5 3.28 -5.84 15.27
N LYS A 6 2.28 -5.75 16.15
CA LYS A 6 2.08 -4.57 17.00
C LYS A 6 3.31 -4.28 17.88
N ASN A 7 3.89 -5.30 18.52
CA ASN A 7 5.09 -5.11 19.34
C ASN A 7 6.30 -4.68 18.50
N ILE A 8 6.45 -5.22 17.29
CA ILE A 8 7.50 -4.78 16.36
C ILE A 8 7.33 -3.31 16.00
N TYR A 9 6.10 -2.87 15.71
CA TYR A 9 5.82 -1.46 15.43
C TYR A 9 6.12 -0.54 16.61
N ILE A 10 5.66 -0.89 17.81
CA ILE A 10 5.93 -0.12 19.03
C ILE A 10 7.44 -0.02 19.28
N ASN A 11 8.17 -1.13 19.16
CA ASN A 11 9.63 -1.14 19.33
C ASN A 11 10.37 -0.31 18.27
N ALA A 12 9.78 -0.14 17.09
CA ALA A 12 10.30 0.71 16.02
C ALA A 12 9.86 2.19 16.15
N GLY A 13 9.14 2.56 17.22
CA GLY A 13 8.68 3.92 17.47
C GLY A 13 7.32 4.28 16.85
N PHE A 14 6.56 3.30 16.36
CA PHE A 14 5.22 3.49 15.80
C PHE A 14 4.15 2.95 16.77
N GLU A 15 3.73 3.79 17.72
CA GLU A 15 2.83 3.39 18.82
C GLU A 15 1.42 2.98 18.37
N ASP A 16 0.89 3.66 17.34
CA ASP A 16 -0.46 3.42 16.81
C ASP A 16 -0.50 2.48 15.59
N ALA A 17 0.65 1.92 15.19
CA ALA A 17 0.71 1.05 14.03
C ALA A 17 0.29 -0.39 14.34
N SER A 18 -0.35 -1.00 13.35
CA SER A 18 -0.85 -2.37 13.40
C SER A 18 -0.50 -3.12 12.12
N SER A 19 -0.77 -4.43 12.09
CA SER A 19 -0.68 -5.23 10.87
C SER A 19 -1.44 -4.60 9.69
N HIS A 20 -2.58 -3.95 9.96
CA HIS A 20 -3.34 -3.26 8.92
C HIS A 20 -2.62 -2.00 8.43
N SER A 21 -2.00 -1.23 9.33
CA SER A 21 -1.16 -0.06 8.99
C SER A 21 0.01 -0.47 8.09
N GLY A 22 0.66 -1.60 8.40
CA GLY A 22 1.70 -2.19 7.56
C GLY A 22 1.23 -2.56 6.16
N ARG A 23 0.14 -3.34 6.08
CA ARG A 23 -0.48 -3.73 4.81
C ARG A 23 -0.85 -2.51 3.98
N ARG A 24 -1.50 -1.52 4.59
CA ARG A 24 -1.89 -0.27 3.93
C ARG A 24 -0.66 0.45 3.36
N SER A 25 0.41 0.55 4.14
CA SER A 25 1.67 1.20 3.73
C SER A 25 2.32 0.49 2.56
N LEU A 26 2.37 -0.85 2.57
CA LEU A 26 2.90 -1.65 1.46
C LEU A 26 2.13 -1.40 0.16
N LEU A 27 0.80 -1.52 0.21
CA LEU A 27 -0.04 -1.36 -0.99
C LEU A 27 0.00 0.07 -1.54
N THR A 28 0.10 1.08 -0.65
CA THR A 28 0.24 2.49 -1.04
C THR A 28 1.59 2.70 -1.74
N LYS A 29 2.70 2.19 -1.21
CA LYS A 29 4.01 2.30 -1.86
C LYS A 29 4.04 1.68 -3.26
N LEU A 30 3.46 0.49 -3.43
CA LEU A 30 3.38 -0.14 -4.74
C LEU A 30 2.55 0.69 -5.73
N ALA A 31 1.45 1.30 -5.25
CA ALA A 31 0.67 2.21 -6.07
C ALA A 31 1.47 3.47 -6.44
N ASP A 32 2.25 4.04 -5.50
CA ASP A 32 3.10 5.21 -5.73
C ASP A 32 4.24 4.94 -6.73
N GLU A 33 4.73 3.70 -6.77
CA GLU A 33 5.68 3.21 -7.78
C GLU A 33 5.05 3.00 -9.17
N GLY A 34 3.72 3.13 -9.29
CA GLY A 34 2.99 2.97 -10.55
C GLY A 34 2.65 1.51 -10.88
N VAL A 35 2.67 0.61 -9.90
CA VAL A 35 2.27 -0.79 -10.11
C VAL A 35 0.77 -0.88 -10.41
N SER A 36 0.41 -1.72 -11.39
CA SER A 36 -0.99 -1.95 -11.81
C SER A 36 -1.89 -2.41 -10.66
N ALA A 37 -3.13 -1.91 -10.66
CA ALA A 37 -4.18 -2.26 -9.71
C ALA A 37 -4.42 -3.77 -9.59
N PHE A 38 -4.32 -4.50 -10.71
CA PHE A 38 -4.52 -5.95 -10.75
C PHE A 38 -3.41 -6.70 -10.02
N HIS A 39 -2.14 -6.28 -10.17
CA HIS A 39 -1.03 -6.89 -9.43
C HIS A 39 -1.13 -6.60 -7.93
N ILE A 40 -1.47 -5.35 -7.56
CA ILE A 40 -1.68 -4.98 -6.15
C ILE A 40 -2.85 -5.77 -5.56
N GLN A 41 -3.91 -6.02 -6.33
CA GLN A 41 -5.04 -6.84 -5.91
C GLN A 41 -4.62 -8.29 -5.60
N GLU A 42 -3.82 -8.89 -6.47
CA GLU A 42 -3.30 -10.24 -6.31
C GLU A 42 -2.42 -10.35 -5.05
N ILE A 43 -1.50 -9.40 -4.86
CA ILE A 43 -0.65 -9.30 -3.66
C ILE A 43 -1.50 -9.10 -2.40
N ALA A 44 -2.56 -8.29 -2.48
CA ALA A 44 -3.43 -8.03 -1.36
C ALA A 44 -4.39 -9.19 -1.04
N GLY A 45 -4.57 -10.16 -1.95
CA GLY A 45 -5.59 -11.20 -1.85
C GLY A 45 -7.02 -10.64 -1.87
N HIS A 46 -7.24 -9.52 -2.57
CA HIS A 46 -8.57 -8.92 -2.67
C HIS A 46 -9.42 -9.63 -3.74
N ALA A 47 -10.64 -10.01 -3.38
CA ALA A 47 -11.59 -10.62 -4.31
C ALA A 47 -12.04 -9.66 -5.43
N SER A 48 -11.90 -8.34 -5.23
CA SER A 48 -12.27 -7.33 -6.21
C SER A 48 -11.21 -6.24 -6.30
N VAL A 49 -10.94 -5.78 -7.53
CA VAL A 49 -10.05 -4.66 -7.83
C VAL A 49 -10.55 -3.34 -7.23
N LEU A 50 -11.87 -3.20 -7.05
CA LEU A 50 -12.49 -2.02 -6.44
C LEU A 50 -11.96 -1.77 -5.01
N THR A 51 -11.70 -2.84 -4.25
CA THR A 51 -11.11 -2.74 -2.90
C THR A 51 -9.67 -2.24 -2.92
N THR A 52 -8.98 -2.42 -4.06
CA THR A 52 -7.60 -1.97 -4.30
C THR A 52 -7.55 -0.55 -4.87
N GLN A 53 -8.59 -0.08 -5.57
CA GLN A 53 -8.66 1.26 -6.17
C GLN A 53 -8.37 2.40 -5.19
N ARG A 54 -8.74 2.23 -3.90
CA ARG A 54 -8.45 3.19 -2.82
C ARG A 54 -6.98 3.59 -2.66
N TYR A 55 -6.05 2.81 -3.24
CA TYR A 55 -4.61 3.07 -3.20
C TYR A 55 -4.10 3.79 -4.45
N ILE A 56 -4.90 3.90 -5.52
CA ILE A 56 -4.42 4.22 -6.87
C ILE A 56 -5.03 5.53 -7.41
N ASP A 57 -6.30 5.80 -7.09
CA ASP A 57 -7.15 6.70 -7.89
C ASP A 57 -6.62 8.11 -8.13
N HIS A 58 -5.76 8.67 -7.27
CA HIS A 58 -5.28 10.04 -7.45
C HIS A 58 -3.85 10.25 -6.94
N ASN A 59 -2.88 9.51 -7.48
CA ASN A 59 -1.48 9.80 -7.19
C ASN A 59 -0.82 10.72 -8.25
N PRO A 60 -0.67 12.04 -8.00
CA PRO A 60 0.03 12.95 -8.91
C PRO A 60 1.50 12.58 -9.11
N ILE A 61 2.13 11.86 -8.17
CA ILE A 61 3.51 11.38 -8.27
C ILE A 61 3.64 10.36 -9.42
N VAL A 62 2.67 9.46 -9.56
CA VAL A 62 2.67 8.45 -10.62
C VAL A 62 2.55 9.12 -11.99
N ILE A 63 1.63 10.09 -12.13
CA ILE A 63 1.46 10.86 -13.36
C ILE A 63 2.76 11.60 -13.71
N ALA A 64 3.37 12.26 -12.73
CA ALA A 64 4.65 12.94 -12.93
C ALA A 64 5.77 11.97 -13.35
N ASN A 65 5.82 10.76 -12.79
CA ASN A 65 6.82 9.76 -13.14
C ASN A 65 6.60 9.15 -14.54
N ILE A 66 5.34 8.97 -14.96
CA ILE A 66 5.02 8.54 -16.33
C ILE A 66 5.53 9.59 -17.33
N LEU A 67 5.25 10.87 -17.07
CA LEU A 67 5.66 11.97 -17.95
C LEU A 67 7.18 12.21 -17.99
N LYS A 68 7.91 11.88 -16.92
CA LYS A 68 9.38 12.00 -16.88
C LYS A 68 10.10 10.99 -17.78
N ASN A 69 9.43 9.90 -18.17
CA ASN A 69 10.00 8.83 -19.00
C ASN A 69 9.54 8.89 -20.47
N VAL A 70 8.87 9.98 -20.87
CA VAL A 70 8.52 10.31 -22.26
C VAL A 70 9.50 11.36 -22.78
#